data_AF-A0A4R5DD35-F1
#
_entry.id   AF-A0A4R5DD35-F1
#
_cell.length_a   1.000
_cell.length_b   1.000
_cell.length_c   1.000
_cell.angle_alpha   90.00
_cell.angle_beta   90.00
_cell.angle_gamma   90.00
#
_symmetry.space_group_name_H-M   'P 1'
#
loop_
_entity.id
_entity.type
_entity.pdbx_description
1 polymer ?
#
loop_
_entity_poly.entity_id
_entity_poly.type
_entity_poly.pdbx_seq_one_letter_code
_entity_poly.pdbx_strand_id
1 'polypeptide(L)'
;MRSIFDKVTSEIFAEYPDYDLKPSDESYYMNGAVVSFVINSEPPKGLQISYYLDLILEIYILPELILDRTNQWAQYKRFANRGRHFGQTGGNAFKFQHNAQTGTLQGQDILNIHDNSIKVFTEFGLLQTVLDALGK
;
A
#
# COMPACT_ATOMS: atom_id res chain seq x y z
N MET A 1 0.41 2.29 14.59
CA MET A 1 0.49 2.27 13.10
C MET A 1 -0.16 3.46 12.44
N ARG A 2 -1.29 3.97 12.95
CA ARG A 2 -1.99 5.15 12.40
C ARG A 2 -1.07 6.34 12.10
N SER A 3 -0.20 6.73 13.02
CA SER A 3 0.73 7.86 12.79
C SER A 3 1.66 7.65 11.60
N ILE A 4 2.11 6.42 11.35
CA ILE A 4 2.97 6.10 10.21
C ILE A 4 2.14 6.15 8.92
N PHE A 5 0.91 5.61 8.95
CA PHE A 5 -0.03 5.71 7.84
C PHE A 5 -0.30 7.18 7.44
N ASP A 6 -0.64 8.03 8.40
CA ASP A 6 -0.95 9.45 8.17
C ASP A 6 0.27 10.18 7.58
N LYS A 7 1.46 9.92 8.15
CA LYS A 7 2.73 10.50 7.66
C LYS A 7 3.06 10.04 6.24
N VAL A 8 3.08 8.74 5.97
CA VAL A 8 3.39 8.20 4.63
C VAL A 8 2.42 8.74 3.59
N THR A 9 1.13 8.78 3.91
CA THR A 9 0.11 9.30 3.00
C THR A 9 0.34 10.80 2.72
N SER A 10 0.62 11.59 3.76
CA SER A 10 0.91 13.03 3.61
C SER A 10 2.15 13.31 2.77
N GLU A 11 3.23 12.54 2.98
CA GLU A 11 4.49 12.71 2.24
C GLU A 11 4.32 12.35 0.76
N ILE A 12 3.56 11.28 0.45
CA ILE A 12 3.27 10.91 -0.94
C ILE A 12 2.43 12.00 -1.63
N PHE A 13 1.42 12.55 -0.95
CA PHE A 13 0.63 13.65 -1.53
C PHE A 13 1.41 14.95 -1.71
N ALA A 14 2.42 15.19 -0.87
CA ALA A 14 3.32 16.33 -1.04
C ALA A 14 4.24 16.15 -2.25
N GLU A 15 4.77 14.94 -2.46
CA GLU A 15 5.65 14.60 -3.59
C GLU A 15 4.87 14.52 -4.92
N TYR A 16 3.64 14.03 -4.88
CA TYR A 16 2.79 13.82 -6.05
C TYR A 16 1.47 14.60 -5.89
N PRO A 17 1.45 15.92 -6.14
CA PRO A 17 0.26 16.75 -5.94
C PRO A 17 -0.83 16.56 -7.00
N ASP A 18 -0.50 15.96 -8.14
CA ASP A 18 -1.45 15.62 -9.20
C ASP A 18 -1.91 14.15 -9.02
N TYR A 19 -2.96 13.97 -8.19
CA TYR A 19 -3.51 12.67 -7.86
C TYR A 19 -5.05 12.66 -7.85
N ASP A 20 -5.62 11.52 -8.23
CA ASP A 20 -7.06 11.26 -8.15
C ASP A 20 -7.38 10.32 -7.00
N LEU A 21 -8.06 10.83 -5.95
CA LEU A 21 -8.60 9.98 -4.89
C LEU A 21 -9.68 9.06 -5.45
N LYS A 22 -9.62 7.78 -5.08
CA LYS A 22 -10.67 6.80 -5.39
C LYS A 22 -11.54 6.57 -4.15
N PRO A 23 -12.88 6.55 -4.32
CA PRO A 23 -13.77 6.24 -3.21
C PRO A 23 -13.45 4.85 -2.67
N SER A 24 -13.28 4.76 -1.36
CA SER A 24 -13.24 3.47 -0.67
C SER A 24 -14.68 3.08 -0.35
N ASP A 25 -15.09 1.88 -0.77
CA ASP A 25 -16.42 1.34 -0.43
C ASP A 25 -16.58 1.08 1.09
N GLU A 26 -15.49 1.16 1.87
CA GLU A 26 -15.46 0.82 3.29
C GLU A 26 -14.75 1.92 4.10
N SER A 27 -15.48 3.00 4.36
CA SER A 27 -14.99 4.20 5.06
C SER A 27 -14.56 3.94 6.51
N TYR A 28 -15.01 2.85 7.13
CA TYR A 28 -14.70 2.51 8.53
C TYR A 28 -14.73 0.99 8.75
N TYR A 29 -13.58 0.34 8.55
CA TYR A 29 -13.34 -0.89 9.32
C TYR A 29 -13.02 -0.47 10.74
N MET A 30 -13.73 -1.03 11.72
CA MET A 30 -13.74 -0.62 13.13
C MET A 30 -12.36 -0.58 13.83
N ASN A 31 -11.26 -0.88 13.12
CA ASN A 31 -9.90 -0.96 13.60
C ASN A 31 -8.84 -0.47 12.58
N GLY A 32 -9.19 0.24 11.49
CA GLY A 32 -8.23 0.61 10.44
C GLY A 32 -8.71 1.71 9.50
N ALA A 33 -7.86 2.09 8.55
CA ALA A 33 -8.22 2.98 7.45
C ALA A 33 -7.61 2.47 6.13
N VAL A 34 -8.25 2.83 5.02
CA VAL A 34 -7.79 2.56 3.66
C VAL A 34 -7.88 3.86 2.86
N VAL A 35 -6.83 4.18 2.12
CA VAL A 35 -6.79 5.28 1.17
C VAL A 35 -6.29 4.73 -0.16
N SER A 36 -7.04 5.00 -1.23
CA SER A 36 -6.71 4.57 -2.59
C SER A 36 -6.68 5.79 -3.50
N PHE A 37 -5.66 5.89 -4.33
CA PHE A 37 -5.50 7.00 -5.27
C PHE A 37 -4.68 6.59 -6.50
N VAL A 38 -4.79 7.40 -7.54
CA VAL A 38 -3.97 7.29 -8.75
C VAL A 38 -3.03 8.48 -8.78
N ILE A 39 -1.75 8.21 -8.99
CA ILE A 39 -0.76 9.25 -9.24
C ILE A 39 -0.65 9.42 -10.76
N ASN A 40 -0.81 10.65 -11.23
CA ASN A 40 -0.72 11.01 -12.65
C ASN A 40 0.75 11.17 -13.08
N SER A 41 1.52 10.08 -13.01
CA SER A 41 2.89 9.96 -13.53
C SER A 41 2.91 9.37 -14.94
N GLU A 42 4.07 9.34 -15.60
CA GLU A 42 4.28 8.58 -16.85
C GLU A 42 5.20 7.37 -16.58
N PRO A 43 4.68 6.12 -16.53
CA PRO A 43 3.28 5.72 -16.63
C PRO A 43 2.48 5.99 -15.32
N PRO A 44 1.13 6.11 -15.39
CA PRO A 44 0.32 6.32 -14.20
C PRO A 44 0.41 5.15 -13.23
N LYS A 45 0.34 5.42 -11.93
CA LYS A 45 0.44 4.39 -10.89
C LYS A 45 -0.78 4.36 -9.99
N GLY A 46 -1.21 3.15 -9.70
CA GLY A 46 -2.23 2.88 -8.71
C GLY A 46 -1.61 2.72 -7.32
N LEU A 47 -2.13 3.45 -6.34
CA LEU A 47 -1.79 3.28 -4.94
C LEU A 47 -2.97 2.84 -4.09
N GLN A 48 -2.70 1.91 -3.19
CA GLN A 48 -3.59 1.62 -2.06
C GLN A 48 -2.75 1.46 -0.80
N ILE A 49 -3.08 2.27 0.21
CA ILE A 49 -2.46 2.21 1.53
C ILE A 49 -3.53 1.81 2.53
N SER A 50 -3.21 0.88 3.42
CA SER A 50 -4.12 0.51 4.51
C SER A 50 -3.37 0.18 5.78
N TYR A 51 -4.00 0.44 6.93
CA TYR A 51 -3.52 -0.07 8.21
C TYR A 51 -4.60 -0.87 8.93
N TYR A 52 -4.16 -1.79 9.78
CA TYR A 52 -5.03 -2.58 10.66
C TYR A 52 -4.48 -2.59 12.08
N LEU A 53 -5.31 -2.09 13.01
CA LEU A 53 -4.98 -1.82 14.41
C LEU A 53 -3.68 -1.01 14.51
N ASP A 54 -2.95 -1.15 15.61
CA ASP A 54 -1.61 -0.62 15.74
C ASP A 54 -0.51 -1.57 15.25
N LEU A 55 -0.88 -2.58 14.44
CA LEU A 55 -0.01 -3.71 14.15
C LEU A 55 0.51 -3.76 12.72
N ILE A 56 -0.33 -3.52 11.71
CA ILE A 56 0.02 -3.78 10.31
C ILE A 56 -0.23 -2.54 9.45
N LEU A 57 0.71 -2.25 8.55
CA LEU A 57 0.59 -1.30 7.45
C LEU A 57 0.86 -2.04 6.14
N GLU A 58 -0.03 -1.91 5.16
CA GLU A 58 0.11 -2.50 3.83
C GLU A 58 0.05 -1.40 2.77
N ILE A 59 1.01 -1.41 1.86
CA ILE A 59 1.14 -0.43 0.76
C ILE A 59 1.24 -1.21 -0.54
N TYR A 60 0.34 -0.93 -1.46
CA TYR A 60 0.33 -1.51 -2.80
C TYR A 60 0.64 -0.43 -3.81
N ILE A 61 1.63 -0.67 -4.65
CA ILE A 61 2.07 0.20 -5.74
C ILE A 61 2.00 -0.60 -7.02
N LEU A 62 1.01 -0.32 -7.86
CA LEU A 62 0.67 -1.17 -8.98
C LEU A 62 0.83 -0.40 -10.29
N PRO A 63 1.44 -1.01 -11.33
CA PRO A 63 1.80 -0.34 -12.58
C PRO A 63 0.60 -0.07 -13.49
N GLU A 64 -0.56 -0.69 -13.24
CA GLU A 64 -1.75 -0.54 -14.07
C GLU A 64 -3.05 -0.58 -13.24
N LEU A 65 -3.85 0.49 -13.37
CA LEU A 65 -5.23 0.62 -12.89
C LEU A 65 -6.16 -0.16 -13.84
N ILE A 66 -6.75 -1.25 -13.35
CA ILE A 66 -7.86 -1.92 -14.04
C ILE A 66 -9.15 -1.22 -13.60
N LEU A 67 -9.65 -0.35 -14.48
CA LEU A 67 -10.90 0.39 -14.31
C LEU A 67 -12.16 -0.47 -14.42
N ASP A 68 -12.03 -1.78 -14.71
CA ASP A 68 -13.17 -2.58 -15.16
C ASP A 68 -13.87 -3.37 -14.03
N ARG A 69 -15.19 -3.19 -13.96
CA ARG A 69 -16.11 -3.73 -12.94
C ARG A 69 -16.38 -5.23 -13.09
N THR A 70 -15.79 -5.88 -14.09
CA THR A 70 -16.21 -7.20 -14.60
C THR A 70 -15.61 -8.41 -13.88
N ASN A 71 -14.63 -8.24 -12.97
CA ASN A 71 -13.87 -9.38 -12.42
C ASN A 71 -13.84 -9.49 -10.87
N GLN A 72 -14.88 -9.00 -10.20
CA GLN A 72 -14.89 -8.82 -8.73
C GLN A 72 -14.83 -10.09 -7.86
N TRP A 73 -14.96 -11.33 -8.38
CA TRP A 73 -15.30 -12.48 -7.51
C TRP A 73 -14.40 -13.70 -7.48
N ALA A 74 -13.34 -13.78 -8.26
CA ALA A 74 -12.48 -14.96 -8.19
C ALA A 74 -11.03 -14.53 -8.27
N GLN A 75 -10.27 -14.69 -7.17
CA GLN A 75 -9.13 -15.60 -7.25
C GLN A 75 -8.37 -15.86 -5.94
N TYR A 76 -8.48 -15.08 -4.85
CA TYR A 76 -7.72 -15.43 -3.63
C TYR A 76 -8.40 -15.04 -2.31
N LYS A 77 -8.75 -16.06 -1.50
CA LYS A 77 -9.33 -15.93 -0.15
C LYS A 77 -8.41 -15.24 0.88
N ARG A 78 -7.11 -15.06 0.59
CA ARG A 78 -6.18 -14.27 1.42
C ARG A 78 -6.25 -12.76 1.15
N PHE A 79 -6.96 -12.34 0.10
CA PHE A 79 -7.15 -10.97 -0.36
C PHE A 79 -8.64 -10.56 -0.39
N ALA A 80 -9.51 -11.30 0.30
CA ALA A 80 -10.95 -11.10 0.21
C ALA A 80 -11.37 -9.78 0.89
N ASN A 81 -12.20 -9.02 0.16
CA ASN A 81 -13.08 -7.91 0.56
C ASN A 81 -12.67 -6.46 0.27
N ARG A 82 -11.46 -6.15 -0.21
CA ARG A 82 -11.10 -4.76 -0.54
C ARG A 82 -10.97 -4.61 -2.05
N GLY A 83 -11.97 -3.98 -2.68
CA GLY A 83 -12.13 -3.87 -4.13
C GLY A 83 -10.81 -3.70 -4.88
N ARG A 84 -10.48 -4.65 -5.76
CA ARG A 84 -9.29 -4.52 -6.60
C ARG A 84 -9.64 -3.53 -7.73
N HIS A 85 -8.92 -2.42 -7.79
CA HIS A 85 -8.92 -1.51 -8.94
C HIS A 85 -7.70 -1.74 -9.85
N PHE A 86 -6.93 -2.83 -9.68
CA PHE A 86 -5.56 -2.91 -10.21
C PHE A 86 -5.13 -4.32 -10.61
N GLY A 87 -4.26 -4.43 -11.62
CA GLY A 87 -3.65 -5.69 -12.07
C GLY A 87 -2.46 -6.12 -11.20
N GLN A 88 -2.15 -7.43 -11.18
CA GLN A 88 -1.04 -8.00 -10.40
C GLN A 88 0.26 -8.21 -11.20
N THR A 89 0.27 -7.90 -12.50
CA THR A 89 1.45 -8.10 -13.35
C THR A 89 2.40 -6.91 -13.19
N GLY A 90 3.43 -7.09 -12.36
CA GLY A 90 4.37 -6.02 -12.00
C GLY A 90 3.92 -5.21 -10.76
N GLY A 91 4.78 -4.27 -10.33
CA GLY A 91 4.56 -3.45 -9.13
C GLY A 91 5.23 -3.97 -7.86
N ASN A 92 4.88 -3.35 -6.74
CA ASN A 92 5.38 -3.68 -5.41
C ASN A 92 4.19 -3.76 -4.43
N ALA A 93 4.26 -4.70 -3.49
CA ALA A 93 3.37 -4.66 -2.33
C ALA A 93 4.18 -4.84 -1.07
N PHE A 94 4.16 -3.83 -0.21
CA PHE A 94 4.89 -3.86 1.04
C PHE A 94 3.95 -4.15 2.19
N LYS A 95 4.38 -5.06 3.06
CA LYS A 95 3.72 -5.32 4.34
C LYS A 95 4.69 -4.99 5.47
N PHE A 96 4.28 -4.06 6.32
CA PHE A 96 5.02 -3.64 7.50
C PHE A 96 4.27 -4.02 8.78
N GLN A 97 5.02 -4.41 9.80
CA GLN A 97 4.52 -4.80 11.11
C GLN A 97 5.34 -4.17 12.22
N HIS A 98 4.68 -3.67 13.26
CA HIS A 98 5.37 -3.22 14.46
C HIS A 98 5.72 -4.42 15.34
N ASN A 99 7.00 -4.60 15.65
CA ASN A 99 7.42 -5.55 16.67
C ASN A 99 7.34 -4.86 18.04
N ALA A 100 6.33 -5.21 18.83
CA ALA A 100 6.11 -4.62 20.16
C ALA A 100 7.22 -4.93 21.18
N GLN A 101 7.97 -6.02 20.99
CA GLN A 101 9.03 -6.43 21.92
C GLN A 101 10.31 -5.63 21.69
N THR A 102 10.64 -5.36 20.44
CA THR A 102 11.86 -4.63 20.05
C THR A 102 11.61 -3.16 19.75
N GLY A 103 10.34 -2.74 19.62
CA GLY A 103 9.95 -1.40 19.17
C GLY A 103 10.33 -1.12 17.71
N THR A 104 10.65 -2.15 16.93
CA THR A 104 11.15 -1.98 15.56
C THR A 104 10.06 -2.20 14.53
N LEU A 105 10.14 -1.47 13.42
CA LEU A 105 9.32 -1.71 12.25
C LEU A 105 9.95 -2.80 11.38
N GLN A 106 9.19 -3.84 11.07
CA GLN A 106 9.63 -4.95 10.23
C GLN A 106 8.83 -4.91 8.93
N GLY A 107 9.48 -5.07 7.78
CA GLY A 107 8.84 -4.94 6.47
C GLY A 107 9.33 -5.96 5.45
N GLN A 108 8.49 -6.26 4.47
CA GLN A 108 8.84 -7.12 3.34
C GLN A 108 8.03 -6.73 2.09
N ASP A 109 8.58 -6.97 0.90
CA ASP A 109 7.84 -6.93 -0.36
C ASP A 109 7.18 -8.31 -0.58
N ILE A 110 5.86 -8.37 -0.40
CA ILE A 110 5.10 -9.63 -0.48
C ILE A 110 4.83 -10.11 -1.91
N LEU A 111 5.15 -9.31 -2.93
CA LEU A 111 5.10 -9.73 -4.33
C LEU A 111 6.47 -10.20 -4.85
N ASN A 112 7.55 -9.92 -4.14
CA ASN A 112 8.88 -10.39 -4.52
C ASN A 112 9.09 -11.87 -4.18
N ILE A 113 8.71 -12.75 -5.11
CA ILE A 113 8.86 -14.21 -4.97
C ILE A 113 10.31 -14.69 -4.80
N HIS A 114 11.30 -13.85 -5.09
CA HIS A 114 12.72 -14.18 -4.98
C HIS A 114 13.35 -13.72 -3.66
N ASP A 115 12.70 -12.86 -2.89
CA ASP A 115 13.19 -12.33 -1.61
C ASP A 115 12.06 -12.28 -0.58
N ASN A 116 12.05 -13.28 0.32
CA ASN A 116 11.12 -13.36 1.44
C ASN A 116 11.75 -12.86 2.76
N SER A 117 12.86 -12.11 2.70
CA SER A 117 13.52 -11.63 3.91
C SER A 117 12.72 -10.49 4.57
N ILE A 118 12.49 -10.63 5.88
CA ILE A 118 11.96 -9.55 6.71
C ILE A 118 13.12 -8.60 7.02
N LYS A 119 12.96 -7.34 6.62
CA LYS A 119 13.95 -6.27 6.86
C LYS A 119 13.46 -5.38 7.99
N VAL A 120 14.39 -4.83 8.77
CA VAL A 120 14.08 -3.84 9.81
C VAL A 120 14.19 -2.44 9.21
N PHE A 121 13.20 -1.60 9.48
CA PHE A 121 13.08 -0.26 8.94
C PHE A 121 13.03 0.78 10.05
N THR A 122 13.60 1.95 9.76
CA THR A 122 13.17 3.21 10.40
C THR A 122 11.96 3.76 9.64
N GLU A 123 11.22 4.71 10.24
CA GLU A 123 10.13 5.39 9.49
C GLU A 123 10.64 6.04 8.20
N PHE A 124 11.81 6.68 8.25
CA PHE A 124 12.44 7.28 7.08
C PHE A 124 12.80 6.23 6.02
N GLY A 125 13.38 5.10 6.42
CA GLY A 125 13.73 4.03 5.49
C GLY A 125 12.51 3.39 4.83
N LEU A 126 11.40 3.27 5.56
CA LEU A 126 10.12 2.86 4.98
C LEU A 126 9.65 3.85 3.92
N LEU A 127 9.61 5.15 4.26
CA LEU A 127 9.15 6.18 3.34
C LEU A 127 9.99 6.19 2.07
N GLN A 128 11.32 6.16 2.20
CA GLN A 128 12.22 6.13 1.05
C GLN A 128 11.97 4.91 0.17
N THR A 129 11.75 3.73 0.76
CA THR A 129 11.44 2.50 0.00
C THR A 129 10.15 2.64 -0.81
N VAL A 130 9.13 3.29 -0.24
CA VAL A 130 7.85 3.54 -0.91
C VAL A 130 8.01 4.55 -2.04
N LEU A 131 8.69 5.66 -1.79
CA LEU A 131 8.96 6.70 -2.79
C LEU A 131 9.83 6.19 -3.94
N ASP A 132 10.87 5.39 -3.65
CA ASP A 132 11.72 4.78 -4.68
C ASP A 132 10.91 3.84 -5.59
N ALA A 133 9.94 3.09 -5.04
CA ALA A 133 9.04 2.26 -5.82
C ALA A 133 8.01 3.09 -6.63
N LEU A 134 7.62 4.26 -6.12
CA LEU A 134 6.81 5.24 -6.84
C LEU A 134 7.58 5.97 -7.95
N GLY A 135 8.90 6.08 -7.86
CA GLY A 135 9.73 6.71 -8.90
C GLY A 135 10.11 5.81 -10.07
N LYS A 136 10.03 4.48 -9.94
CA LYS A 136 10.45 3.49 -10.96
C LYS A 136 9.48 3.27 -12.11
#